data_AF-A0A5J4J906-F1
#
_entry.id   AF-A0A5J4J906-F1
#
_cell.length_a   1.000
_cell.length_b   1.000
_cell.length_c   1.000
_cell.angle_alpha   90.00
_cell.angle_beta   90.00
_cell.angle_gamma   90.00
#
_symmetry.space_group_name_H-M   'P 1'
#
loop_
_entity.id
_entity.type
_entity.pdbx_description
1 polymer ?
#
loop_
_entity_poly.entity_id
_entity_poly.type
_entity_poly.pdbx_seq_one_letter_code
_entity_poly.pdbx_strand_id
1 'polypeptide(L)'
;MQSDGRNEPKVNYNTEFIDLQTVADYYDIDGETVKNWIRENQISGKQLKSGEYLVSKEEFEYLKKKRDQDDTQKDIHELLGDDYSDDWEVEFEE
;
A
#
# COMPACT_ATOMS: atom_id res chain seq x y z
N MET A 1 34.37 13.47 -2.10
CA MET A 1 33.31 14.40 -2.55
C MET A 1 32.02 13.86 -1.98
N GLN A 2 31.50 14.52 -0.94
CA GLN A 2 30.30 14.11 -0.21
C GLN A 2 29.08 14.61 -0.98
N SER A 3 28.12 13.73 -1.21
CA SER A 3 26.79 14.08 -1.72
C SER A 3 25.77 13.19 -1.02
N ASP A 4 25.76 13.25 0.31
CA ASP A 4 24.61 12.85 1.12
C ASP A 4 23.57 13.96 1.01
N GLY A 5 22.77 13.86 -0.05
CA GLY A 5 21.73 14.84 -0.40
C GLY A 5 20.39 14.17 -0.65
N ARG A 6 20.07 13.06 0.03
CA ARG A 6 18.68 12.59 0.07
C ARG A 6 17.94 13.45 1.10
N ASN A 7 17.29 14.49 0.61
CA ASN A 7 16.25 15.24 1.30
C ASN A 7 15.38 14.28 2.12
N GLU A 8 15.55 14.28 3.44
CA GLU A 8 14.54 13.76 4.33
C GLU A 8 13.27 14.60 4.11
N PRO A 9 12.12 13.97 3.79
CA PRO A 9 10.90 14.73 3.61
C PRO A 9 10.56 15.37 4.96
N LYS A 10 10.49 16.71 4.98
CA LYS A 10 9.97 17.49 6.10
C LYS A 10 8.49 17.17 6.25
N VAL A 11 8.22 16.06 6.93
CA VAL A 11 6.90 15.65 7.32
C VAL A 11 6.47 16.50 8.51
N ASN A 12 5.79 17.61 8.23
CA ASN A 12 4.97 18.28 9.23
C ASN A 12 3.51 17.94 8.95
N TYR A 13 3.14 16.69 9.27
CA TYR A 13 1.76 16.28 9.31
C TYR A 13 1.17 16.76 10.62
N ASN A 14 0.07 17.53 10.55
CA ASN A 14 -0.87 17.59 11.67
C ASN A 14 -1.07 16.13 12.13
N THR A 15 -0.83 15.87 13.41
CA THR A 15 -0.43 14.57 14.00
C THR A 15 -1.33 13.36 13.70
N GLU A 16 -2.44 13.58 13.01
CA GLU A 16 -3.58 12.70 12.78
C GLU A 16 -3.78 12.31 11.29
N PHE A 17 -3.10 12.95 10.32
CA PHE A 17 -3.31 12.68 8.89
C PHE A 17 -1.99 12.53 8.14
N ILE A 18 -1.94 11.63 7.16
CA ILE A 18 -0.78 11.31 6.34
C ILE A 18 -1.10 11.65 4.89
N ASP A 19 -0.11 12.17 4.18
CA ASP A 19 -0.24 12.44 2.75
C ASP A 19 -0.39 11.15 1.94
N LEU A 20 -1.18 11.23 0.88
CA LEU A 20 -1.40 10.12 -0.03
C LEU A 20 -0.09 9.59 -0.64
N GLN A 21 0.86 10.47 -0.97
CA GLN A 21 2.13 10.03 -1.54
C GLN A 21 2.91 9.13 -0.57
N THR A 22 2.91 9.47 0.72
CA THR A 22 3.58 8.67 1.76
C THR A 22 2.95 7.29 1.91
N VAL A 23 1.63 7.18 1.73
CA VAL A 23 0.94 5.88 1.74
C VAL A 23 1.30 5.08 0.49
N ALA A 24 1.30 5.73 -0.68
CA ALA A 24 1.68 5.11 -1.95
C ALA A 24 3.11 4.57 -1.91
N ASP A 25 4.07 5.38 -1.44
CA ASP A 25 5.47 4.99 -1.29
C ASP A 25 5.66 3.83 -0.30
N TYR A 26 4.86 3.76 0.76
CA TYR A 26 4.95 2.67 1.75
C TYR A 26 4.46 1.32 1.21
N TYR A 27 3.41 1.34 0.40
CA TYR A 27 2.83 0.13 -0.20
C TYR A 27 3.44 -0.22 -1.56
N ASP A 28 4.35 0.61 -2.09
CA ASP A 28 4.91 0.50 -3.44
C ASP A 28 3.82 0.41 -4.52
N ILE A 29 2.81 1.27 -4.39
CA ILE A 29 1.66 1.35 -5.30
C ILE A 29 1.52 2.76 -5.87
N ASP A 30 0.72 2.90 -6.93
CA ASP A 30 0.42 4.21 -7.50
C ASP A 30 -0.51 5.03 -6.57
N GLY A 31 -0.30 6.35 -6.55
CA GLY A 31 -1.15 7.26 -5.79
C GLY A 31 -2.61 7.24 -6.23
N GLU A 32 -2.91 6.97 -7.51
CA GLU A 32 -4.28 6.75 -7.98
C GLU A 32 -4.95 5.56 -7.33
N THR A 33 -4.20 4.48 -7.04
CA THR A 33 -4.73 3.33 -6.30
C THR A 33 -5.16 3.73 -4.89
N VAL A 34 -4.33 4.50 -4.19
CA VAL A 34 -4.67 5.03 -2.85
C VAL A 34 -5.89 5.97 -2.93
N LYS A 35 -6.00 6.80 -3.99
CA LYS A 35 -7.19 7.65 -4.20
C LYS A 35 -8.44 6.82 -4.39
N ASN A 36 -8.36 5.74 -5.16
CA ASN A 36 -9.48 4.83 -5.39
C ASN A 36 -9.91 4.16 -4.09
N TRP A 37 -8.97 3.73 -3.25
CA TRP A 37 -9.30 3.17 -1.92
C TRP A 37 -10.10 4.16 -1.05
N ILE A 38 -9.75 5.45 -1.08
CA ILE A 38 -10.52 6.48 -0.36
C ILE A 38 -11.90 6.69 -0.99
N ARG A 39 -11.98 6.75 -2.33
CA ARG A 39 -13.25 6.95 -3.05
C ARG A 39 -14.23 5.79 -2.88
N GLU A 40 -13.71 4.58 -2.83
CA GLU A 40 -14.48 3.35 -2.65
C GLU A 40 -14.80 3.08 -1.16
N ASN A 41 -14.43 3.99 -0.25
CA ASN A 41 -14.57 3.83 1.21
C ASN A 41 -13.88 2.55 1.74
N GLN A 42 -12.83 2.07 1.07
CA GLN A 42 -12.01 0.96 1.56
C GLN A 42 -11.10 1.40 2.72
N ILE A 43 -10.65 2.66 2.67
CA ILE A 43 -9.84 3.28 3.74
C ILE A 43 -10.41 4.63 4.11
N SER A 44 -10.29 4.97 5.39
CA SER A 44 -10.67 6.28 5.92
C SER A 44 -9.69 7.37 5.45
N GLY A 45 -10.15 8.18 4.51
CA GLY A 45 -9.42 9.33 4.01
C GLY A 45 -10.31 10.56 3.83
N LYS A 46 -9.67 11.72 3.73
CA LYS A 46 -10.31 13.02 3.56
C LYS A 46 -9.81 13.68 2.30
N GLN A 47 -10.73 14.09 1.43
CA GLN A 47 -10.42 14.99 0.34
C GLN A 47 -10.39 16.44 0.85
N LEU A 48 -9.29 17.14 0.60
CA LEU A 48 -9.14 18.57 0.85
C LEU A 48 -9.79 19.38 -0.27
N LYS A 49 -10.16 20.63 0.05
CA LYS A 49 -10.70 21.57 -0.94
C LYS A 49 -9.70 21.91 -2.07
N SER A 50 -8.41 21.70 -1.82
CA SER A 50 -7.32 21.82 -2.81
C SER A 50 -7.30 20.68 -3.84
N GLY A 51 -8.11 19.63 -3.65
CA GLY A 51 -8.12 18.43 -4.50
C GLY A 51 -7.15 17.34 -4.05
N GLU A 52 -6.36 17.60 -3.02
CA GLU A 52 -5.46 16.63 -2.37
C GLU A 52 -6.25 15.66 -1.50
N TYR A 53 -5.71 14.45 -1.32
CA TYR A 53 -6.29 13.42 -0.47
C TYR A 53 -5.34 13.12 0.67
N LEU A 54 -5.89 12.99 1.87
CA LEU A 54 -5.17 12.60 3.07
C LEU A 54 -5.75 11.32 3.65
N VAL A 55 -4.92 10.48 4.21
CA VAL A 55 -5.32 9.25 4.90
C VAL A 55 -5.17 9.47 6.40
N SER A 56 -6.10 9.00 7.21
CA SER A 56 -5.96 9.11 8.67
C SER A 56 -4.75 8.28 9.14
N LYS A 57 -3.94 8.81 10.05
CA LYS A 57 -2.76 8.12 10.58
C LYS A 57 -3.14 6.80 11.27
N GLU A 58 -4.22 6.81 12.04
CA GLU A 58 -4.73 5.60 12.70
C GLU A 58 -5.07 4.51 11.68
N GLU A 59 -5.70 4.89 10.56
CA GLU A 59 -6.04 3.95 9.49
C GLU A 59 -4.78 3.40 8.82
N PHE A 60 -3.80 4.28 8.53
CA PHE A 60 -2.54 3.85 7.96
C PHE A 60 -1.79 2.87 8.88
N GLU A 61 -1.69 3.15 10.18
CA GLU A 61 -1.08 2.25 11.16
C GLU A 61 -1.87 0.93 11.30
N TYR A 62 -3.20 0.98 11.24
CA TYR A 62 -4.05 -0.23 11.21
C TYR A 62 -3.75 -1.09 9.99
N LEU A 63 -3.69 -0.50 8.80
CA LEU A 63 -3.36 -1.21 7.55
C LEU A 63 -1.94 -1.79 7.56
N LYS A 64 -0.97 -1.05 8.12
CA LYS A 64 0.41 -1.54 8.30
C LYS A 64 0.44 -2.77 9.19
N LYS A 65 -0.24 -2.69 10.34
CA LYS A 65 -0.33 -3.79 11.29
C LYS A 65 -1.07 -4.98 10.68
N LYS A 66 -2.14 -4.73 9.92
CA LYS A 66 -2.84 -5.78 9.19
C LYS A 66 -1.91 -6.48 8.21
N ARG A 67 -1.13 -5.75 7.40
CA ARG A 67 -0.12 -6.31 6.49
C ARG A 67 0.95 -7.12 7.22
N ASP A 68 1.43 -6.63 8.36
CA ASP A 68 2.46 -7.31 9.18
C ASP A 68 1.92 -8.59 9.83
N GLN A 69 0.62 -8.62 10.14
CA GLN A 69 -0.10 -9.79 10.64
C GLN A 69 -0.76 -10.62 9.53
N ASP A 70 -0.63 -10.23 8.25
CA ASP A 70 -1.23 -10.91 7.12
C ASP A 70 -0.34 -12.12 6.79
N ASP A 71 -0.53 -13.20 7.55
CA ASP A 71 0.06 -14.51 7.28
C ASP A 71 -0.46 -15.11 5.96
N THR A 72 -1.25 -14.40 5.14
CA THR A 72 -1.78 -14.86 3.85
C THR A 72 -0.70 -15.45 2.94
N GLN A 73 0.52 -14.89 2.92
CA GLN A 73 1.64 -15.46 2.16
C GLN A 73 2.09 -16.82 2.74
N LYS A 74 2.09 -16.95 4.07
CA LYS A 74 2.42 -18.18 4.77
C LYS A 74 1.31 -19.22 4.67
N ASP A 75 0.04 -18.81 4.71
CA ASP A 75 -1.12 -19.67 4.50
C ASP A 75 -1.21 -20.14 3.04
N ILE A 76 -0.93 -19.27 2.06
CA ILE A 76 -0.82 -19.67 0.64
C ILE A 76 0.32 -20.68 0.46
N HIS A 77 1.47 -20.44 1.08
CA HIS A 77 2.61 -21.35 1.05
C HIS A 77 2.31 -22.69 1.75
N GLU A 78 1.57 -22.68 2.87
CA GLU A 78 1.17 -23.89 3.59
C GLU A 78 0.07 -24.67 2.85
N LEU A 79 -0.81 -23.97 2.10
CA LEU A 79 -1.89 -24.58 1.31
C LEU A 79 -1.43 -25.12 -0.05
N LEU A 80 -0.46 -24.47 -0.71
CA LEU A 80 -0.04 -24.80 -2.07
C LEU A 80 1.38 -25.40 -2.17
N GLY A 81 2.19 -25.34 -1.11
CA GLY A 81 3.57 -25.83 -1.12
C GLY A 81 4.53 -25.03 -2.02
N ASP A 82 5.75 -25.56 -2.24
CA ASP A 82 6.80 -24.98 -3.11
C ASP A 82 6.51 -25.16 -4.62
N ASP A 83 5.40 -25.82 -4.98
CA ASP A 83 5.03 -26.25 -6.33
C ASP A 83 4.33 -25.13 -7.14
N TYR A 84 4.70 -23.88 -6.92
CA TYR A 84 4.07 -22.73 -7.60
C TYR A 84 4.64 -22.48 -9.01
N SER A 85 5.60 -23.29 -9.46
CA SER A 85 6.41 -23.01 -10.67
C SER A 85 6.29 -24.02 -11.81
N ASP A 86 5.53 -25.10 -11.70
CA ASP A 86 5.42 -26.09 -12.77
C ASP A 86 4.05 -26.02 -13.47
N ASP A 87 4.08 -25.52 -14.72
CA ASP A 87 3.16 -25.85 -15.80
C ASP A 87 1.65 -25.64 -15.59
N TRP A 88 1.23 -24.38 -15.60
CA TRP A 88 -0.08 -24.05 -16.20
C TRP A 88 0.07 -23.80 -17.71
N GLU A 89 0.65 -24.76 -18.44
CA GLU A 89 0.47 -24.84 -19.90
C GLU A 89 -0.91 -25.45 -20.19
N VAL A 90 -1.92 -24.59 -20.35
CA VAL A 90 -3.24 -25.01 -20.81
C VAL A 90 -3.17 -25.23 -22.33
N GLU A 91 -3.01 -26.49 -22.76
CA GLU A 91 -3.26 -26.87 -24.16
C GLU A 91 -4.75 -26.71 -24.46
N PHE A 92 -5.09 -25.81 -25.38
CA PHE A 92 -6.44 -25.72 -25.95
C PHE A 92 -6.56 -26.75 -27.08
N GLU A 93 -7.48 -27.72 -26.96
CA GLU A 93 -7.88 -28.57 -28.08
C GLU A 93 -8.70 -27.77 -29.11
N GLU A 94 -8.39 -27.99 -30.39
CA GLU A 94 -8.84 -27.26 -31.61
C GLU A 94 -10.35 -27.37 -31.90
#